data_AF-A0A1Z9FA96-F1
#
_entry.id   AF-A0A1Z9FA96-F1
#
_cell.length_a   1.000
_cell.length_b   1.000
_cell.length_c   1.000
_cell.angle_alpha   90.00
_cell.angle_beta   90.00
_cell.angle_gamma   90.00
#
_symmetry.space_group_name_H-M   'P 1'
#
loop_
_entity.id
_entity.type
_entity.pdbx_description
1 polymer ?
#
loop_
_entity_poly.entity_id
_entity_poly.type
_entity_poly.pdbx_seq_one_letter_code
_entity_poly.pdbx_strand_id
1 'polypeptide(L)'
;MRSKVKPALFVLFSVLLLVTGCTIQLRVKIDVAEDGSGQISAGVGLDQEARNQPVFQNIEEILQTNDLPGSGWIFENTGLGPDGREWFEAKKPFANPEDLQLLLNELTSSPKAFGDWEIISQVTKKNRDYAISGVVDLTDGFELFTDEALDGLLEEPPLGIPIATLEESLGSPIEDAVTLQVVINLPDQNNEEIINIPLGEQRVIEVTGNSEHRVAQILDWVVLAVIALLGLSVILALLNWYLDKRYEEKQLQRRPSPIAQQIPGKENLSPQQSQNNAEKLQLLVIDPYGIIFKQETNPVDHLYTFIKAKNGNIDQDELEDIYQEGTMGRLSTTDLWKSAGLEENVDNLNREYVKSFEFRNGGKDLLRNLHKRGIAVAVVTNDFAEWSNQIREIYGLQGIKPWIVSSDYGVRKPDSAILETLNRYSGVAYQSCLVLDTATNFLDTAQILGMKTVYLNSNNEIPDNDRNHPSVKKLNEFFKRQ
;
A
#
# COMPACT_ATOMS: atom_id res chain seq x y z
N MET A 1 -39.39 29.17 34.38
CA MET A 1 -39.78 27.74 34.29
C MET A 1 -38.58 26.95 33.78
N ARG A 2 -37.79 26.39 34.69
CA ARG A 2 -36.64 25.52 34.37
C ARG A 2 -37.19 24.10 34.23
N SER A 3 -37.11 23.56 33.02
CA SER A 3 -37.47 22.18 32.71
C SER A 3 -36.54 21.24 33.48
N LYS A 4 -37.12 20.46 34.40
CA LYS A 4 -36.46 19.35 35.07
C LYS A 4 -36.33 18.21 34.07
N VAL A 5 -35.13 17.93 33.60
CA VAL A 5 -34.82 16.66 32.92
C VAL A 5 -34.67 15.61 34.03
N LYS A 6 -35.44 14.52 33.92
CA LYS A 6 -35.50 13.44 34.90
C LYS A 6 -34.26 12.55 34.74
N PRO A 7 -33.42 12.34 35.77
CA PRO A 7 -32.43 11.27 35.78
C PRO A 7 -33.14 10.03 36.36
N ALA A 8 -33.78 9.22 35.53
CA ALA A 8 -34.46 8.01 36.03
C ALA A 8 -34.75 6.95 34.96
N LEU A 9 -34.15 7.01 33.76
CA LEU A 9 -34.50 6.06 32.69
C LEU A 9 -33.30 5.50 31.92
N PHE A 10 -32.07 5.89 32.25
CA PHE A 10 -30.90 5.57 31.43
C PHE A 10 -30.14 4.30 31.83
N VAL A 11 -30.49 3.67 32.95
CA VAL A 11 -29.64 2.64 33.55
C VAL A 11 -30.35 1.29 33.71
N LEU A 12 -31.69 1.25 33.68
CA LEU A 12 -32.44 -0.01 33.86
C LEU A 12 -32.36 -0.99 32.65
N PHE A 13 -31.77 -0.59 31.53
CA PHE A 13 -31.89 -1.33 30.26
C PHE A 13 -30.57 -1.90 29.70
N SER A 14 -29.42 -1.48 30.21
CA SER A 14 -28.11 -2.04 29.84
C SER A 14 -27.95 -3.50 30.31
N VAL A 15 -28.75 -3.93 31.29
CA VAL A 15 -28.61 -5.22 32.00
C VAL A 15 -29.53 -6.30 31.45
N LEU A 16 -30.65 -5.93 30.84
CA LEU A 16 -31.52 -6.90 30.17
C LEU A 16 -30.87 -7.52 28.91
N LEU A 17 -29.71 -7.00 28.48
CA LEU A 17 -29.03 -7.33 27.23
C LEU A 17 -28.09 -8.55 27.30
N LEU A 18 -27.68 -9.00 28.49
CA LEU A 18 -26.73 -10.11 28.62
C LEU A 18 -27.40 -11.50 28.59
N VAL A 19 -28.73 -11.58 28.66
CA VAL A 19 -29.48 -12.85 28.59
C VAL A 19 -29.70 -13.31 27.13
N THR A 20 -29.34 -12.51 26.12
CA THR A 20 -29.63 -12.79 24.69
C THR A 20 -28.40 -13.09 23.82
N GLY A 21 -27.27 -13.51 24.40
CA GLY A 21 -26.09 -13.95 23.64
C GLY A 21 -25.29 -12.82 22.96
N CYS A 22 -25.60 -11.57 23.28
CA CYS A 22 -24.88 -10.36 22.88
C CYS A 22 -23.51 -10.31 23.57
N THR A 23 -22.42 -10.34 22.81
CA THR A 23 -21.04 -10.24 23.34
C THR A 23 -20.37 -8.94 22.87
N ILE A 24 -19.75 -8.26 23.82
CA ILE A 24 -18.96 -7.05 23.60
C ILE A 24 -17.50 -7.41 23.87
N GLN A 25 -16.59 -6.95 23.01
CA GLN A 25 -15.15 -7.17 23.16
C GLN A 25 -14.44 -5.82 23.31
N LEU A 26 -13.62 -5.68 24.35
CA LEU A 26 -12.70 -4.54 24.46
C LEU A 26 -11.38 -4.89 23.80
N ARG A 27 -10.75 -3.91 23.15
CA ARG A 27 -9.45 -4.10 22.51
C ARG A 27 -8.55 -2.89 22.69
N VAL A 28 -7.27 -3.15 22.97
CA VAL A 28 -6.17 -2.20 22.79
C VAL A 28 -5.21 -2.76 21.75
N LYS A 29 -4.94 -2.02 20.69
CA LYS A 29 -3.93 -2.34 19.68
C LYS A 29 -2.72 -1.43 19.88
N ILE A 30 -1.53 -2.01 19.81
CA ILE A 30 -0.26 -1.30 19.81
C ILE A 30 0.45 -1.64 18.51
N ASP A 31 0.44 -0.69 17.59
CA ASP A 31 1.11 -0.79 16.30
C ASP A 31 2.47 -0.08 16.39
N VAL A 32 3.56 -0.81 16.19
CA VAL A 32 4.93 -0.27 16.26
C VAL A 32 5.55 -0.23 14.86
N ALA A 33 6.09 0.92 14.49
CA ALA A 33 6.80 1.15 13.23
C ALA A 33 8.30 0.84 13.34
N GLU A 34 8.98 0.74 12.18
CA GLU A 34 10.40 0.34 12.14
C GLU A 34 11.33 1.27 12.93
N ASP A 35 11.01 2.56 12.98
CA ASP A 35 11.79 3.60 13.66
C ASP A 35 11.51 3.69 15.17
N GLY A 36 10.53 2.94 15.68
CA GLY A 36 10.09 2.96 17.07
C GLY A 36 8.94 3.92 17.36
N SER A 37 8.48 4.68 16.37
CA SER A 37 7.18 5.37 16.45
C SER A 37 6.04 4.37 16.34
N GLY A 38 4.80 4.81 16.50
CA GLY A 38 3.66 3.91 16.38
C GLY A 38 2.32 4.56 16.65
N GLN A 39 1.32 3.72 16.90
CA GLN A 39 -0.04 4.13 17.20
C GLN A 39 -0.68 3.21 18.23
N ILE A 40 -1.44 3.79 19.14
CA ILE A 40 -2.34 3.04 20.03
C ILE A 40 -3.76 3.19 19.50
N SER A 41 -4.50 2.09 19.49
CA SER A 41 -5.94 2.10 19.20
C SER A 41 -6.69 1.44 20.35
N ALA A 42 -7.64 2.13 20.96
CA ALA A 42 -8.55 1.55 21.94
C ALA A 42 -9.95 1.45 21.33
N GLY A 43 -10.63 0.31 21.47
CA GLY A 43 -11.91 0.13 20.81
C GLY A 43 -12.83 -0.91 21.43
N VAL A 44 -14.07 -0.82 21.01
CA VAL A 44 -15.16 -1.72 21.39
C VAL A 44 -15.71 -2.42 20.15
N GLY A 45 -15.81 -3.75 20.24
CA GLY A 45 -16.27 -4.63 19.18
C GLY A 45 -17.61 -5.26 19.50
N LEU A 46 -18.62 -4.98 18.68
CA LEU A 46 -19.98 -5.51 18.81
C LEU A 46 -20.18 -6.72 17.89
N ASP A 47 -20.62 -7.85 18.42
CA ASP A 47 -21.05 -8.98 17.59
C ASP A 47 -22.39 -8.70 16.86
N GLN A 48 -22.87 -9.68 16.10
CA GLN A 48 -24.06 -9.50 15.27
C GLN A 48 -25.32 -9.24 16.13
N GLU A 49 -25.47 -9.98 17.22
CA GLU A 49 -26.56 -9.86 18.16
C GLU A 49 -26.56 -8.49 18.83
N ALA A 50 -25.40 -8.00 19.27
CA ALA A 50 -25.20 -6.68 19.85
C ALA A 50 -25.60 -5.56 18.88
N ARG A 51 -25.09 -5.58 17.64
CA ARG A 51 -25.39 -4.54 16.65
C ARG A 51 -26.88 -4.38 16.36
N ASN A 52 -27.64 -5.46 16.42
CA ASN A 52 -29.08 -5.45 16.15
C ASN A 52 -29.90 -4.87 17.31
N GLN A 53 -29.29 -4.60 18.46
CA GLN A 53 -30.00 -4.01 19.59
C GLN A 53 -30.25 -2.52 19.34
N PRO A 54 -31.47 -2.02 19.60
CA PRO A 54 -31.82 -0.62 19.38
C PRO A 54 -30.92 0.37 20.11
N VAL A 55 -30.38 -0.01 21.27
CA VAL A 55 -29.48 0.83 22.05
C VAL A 55 -28.17 1.10 21.31
N PHE A 56 -27.60 0.11 20.62
CA PHE A 56 -26.31 0.25 19.94
C PHE A 56 -26.41 0.85 18.54
N GLN A 57 -27.60 1.24 18.08
CA GLN A 57 -27.80 1.91 16.79
C GLN A 57 -27.18 3.32 16.74
N ASN A 58 -27.00 3.98 17.89
CA ASN A 58 -26.29 5.26 18.00
C ASN A 58 -25.17 5.18 19.05
N ILE A 59 -24.22 4.29 18.82
CA ILE A 59 -23.15 4.02 19.80
C ILE A 59 -22.25 5.23 20.07
N GLU A 60 -22.07 6.15 19.12
CA GLU A 60 -21.24 7.35 19.33
C GLU A 60 -21.81 8.27 20.42
N GLU A 61 -23.14 8.41 20.46
CA GLU A 61 -23.83 9.16 21.52
C GLU A 61 -23.70 8.48 22.89
N ILE A 62 -23.60 7.15 22.90
CA ILE A 62 -23.39 6.36 24.13
C ILE A 62 -21.94 6.48 24.61
N LEU A 63 -20.97 6.41 23.69
CA LEU A 63 -19.54 6.47 23.99
C LEU A 63 -19.05 7.90 24.30
N GLN A 64 -19.89 8.93 24.12
CA GLN A 64 -19.58 10.33 24.45
C GLN A 64 -18.26 10.83 23.83
N THR A 65 -17.99 10.51 22.57
CA THR A 65 -16.68 10.69 21.90
C THR A 65 -16.26 12.14 21.62
N ASN A 66 -17.03 13.14 22.05
CA ASN A 66 -16.87 14.54 21.67
C ASN A 66 -15.61 15.21 22.24
N ASP A 67 -15.08 14.69 23.35
CA ASP A 67 -13.90 15.21 24.04
C ASP A 67 -12.58 14.59 23.53
N LEU A 68 -12.64 13.41 22.92
CA LEU A 68 -11.48 12.68 22.38
C LEU A 68 -10.56 13.54 21.49
N PRO A 69 -11.06 14.35 20.54
CA PRO A 69 -10.19 15.20 19.72
C PRO A 69 -9.41 16.24 20.52
N GLY A 70 -9.97 16.72 21.64
CA GLY A 70 -9.32 17.67 22.54
C GLY A 70 -8.08 17.09 23.24
N SER A 71 -8.05 15.76 23.41
CA SER A 71 -6.94 15.00 23.99
C SER A 71 -6.03 14.35 22.93
N GLY A 72 -6.26 14.66 21.64
CA GLY A 72 -5.47 14.13 20.53
C GLY A 72 -5.87 12.72 20.07
N TRP A 73 -7.01 12.19 20.53
CA TRP A 73 -7.58 10.93 20.07
C TRP A 73 -8.52 11.17 18.89
N ILE A 74 -8.41 10.33 17.86
CA ILE A 74 -9.28 10.36 16.69
C ILE A 74 -10.20 9.14 16.75
N PHE A 75 -11.50 9.38 16.83
CA PHE A 75 -12.50 8.31 16.84
C PHE A 75 -12.97 7.97 15.42
N GLU A 76 -13.09 6.68 15.12
CA GLU A 76 -13.60 6.17 13.85
C GLU A 76 -14.42 4.87 14.00
N ASN A 77 -15.46 4.73 13.19
CA ASN A 77 -16.10 3.44 12.95
C ASN A 77 -15.31 2.70 11.86
N THR A 78 -14.56 1.67 12.27
CA THR A 78 -13.74 0.86 11.36
C THR A 78 -14.55 -0.19 10.59
N GLY A 79 -15.82 -0.37 10.95
CA GLY A 79 -16.75 -1.29 10.31
C GLY A 79 -16.56 -2.74 10.73
N LEU A 80 -17.05 -3.66 9.91
CA LEU A 80 -17.03 -5.10 10.20
C LEU A 80 -15.62 -5.68 10.03
N GLY A 81 -15.03 -6.12 11.14
CA GLY A 81 -13.73 -6.80 11.19
C GLY A 81 -13.79 -8.26 10.71
N PRO A 82 -12.62 -8.88 10.48
CA PRO A 82 -12.51 -10.29 10.08
C PRO A 82 -12.99 -11.28 11.16
N ASP A 83 -13.09 -10.83 12.41
CA ASP A 83 -13.67 -11.53 13.55
C ASP A 83 -15.21 -11.50 13.58
N GLY A 84 -15.85 -10.84 12.60
CA GLY A 84 -17.30 -10.72 12.49
C GLY A 84 -17.91 -9.69 13.44
N ARG A 85 -17.09 -8.92 14.15
CA ARG A 85 -17.52 -7.82 15.03
C ARG A 85 -17.43 -6.49 14.29
N GLU A 86 -18.33 -5.55 14.58
CA GLU A 86 -18.19 -4.16 14.12
C GLU A 86 -17.41 -3.39 15.18
N TRP A 87 -16.39 -2.68 14.74
CA TRP A 87 -15.38 -2.08 15.60
C TRP A 87 -15.44 -0.56 15.59
N PHE A 88 -15.57 0.00 16.78
CA PHE A 88 -15.53 1.44 17.04
C PHE A 88 -14.22 1.73 17.80
N GLU A 89 -13.29 2.44 17.18
CA GLU A 89 -11.92 2.61 17.67
C GLU A 89 -11.56 4.10 17.82
N ALA A 90 -10.88 4.44 18.90
CA ALA A 90 -10.18 5.70 19.09
C ALA A 90 -8.67 5.47 18.92
N LYS A 91 -8.00 6.33 18.16
CA LYS A 91 -6.61 6.16 17.75
C LYS A 91 -5.76 7.36 18.13
N LYS A 92 -4.53 7.12 18.59
CA LYS A 92 -3.56 8.18 18.92
C LYS A 92 -2.14 7.74 18.54
N PRO A 93 -1.42 8.52 17.71
CA PRO A 93 -0.05 8.21 17.32
C PRO A 93 0.94 8.61 18.42
N PHE A 94 2.10 7.95 18.44
CA PHE A 94 3.25 8.32 19.24
C PHE A 94 4.52 8.37 18.40
N ALA A 95 5.35 9.38 18.63
CA ALA A 95 6.57 9.58 17.85
C ALA A 95 7.76 8.82 18.46
N ASN A 96 7.84 8.73 19.79
CA ASN A 96 8.95 8.09 20.49
C ASN A 96 8.49 6.87 21.29
N PRO A 97 9.30 5.80 21.36
CA PRO A 97 9.04 4.63 22.20
C PRO A 97 8.71 4.93 23.65
N GLU A 98 9.37 5.94 24.23
CA GLU A 98 9.21 6.34 25.64
C GLU A 98 7.82 6.91 25.95
N ASP A 99 7.09 7.37 24.93
CA ASP A 99 5.76 7.95 25.09
C ASP A 99 4.67 6.86 25.28
N LEU A 100 4.97 5.59 24.97
CA LEU A 100 4.01 4.48 25.00
C LEU A 100 3.32 4.35 26.38
N GLN A 101 4.12 4.31 27.45
CA GLN A 101 3.60 4.14 28.81
C GLN A 101 2.67 5.29 29.23
N LEU A 102 3.01 6.53 28.84
CA LEU A 102 2.19 7.70 29.15
C LEU A 102 0.84 7.62 28.44
N LEU A 103 0.82 7.14 27.20
CA LEU A 103 -0.40 7.03 26.42
C LEU A 103 -1.30 5.88 26.87
N LEU A 104 -0.72 4.73 27.27
CA LEU A 104 -1.49 3.63 27.84
C LEU A 104 -2.17 4.04 29.17
N ASN A 105 -1.53 4.92 29.94
CA ASN A 105 -2.15 5.48 31.16
C ASN A 105 -3.35 6.38 30.89
N GLU A 106 -3.57 6.85 29.65
CA GLU A 106 -4.77 7.62 29.30
C GLU A 106 -6.02 6.74 29.15
N LEU A 107 -5.86 5.42 29.01
CA LEU A 107 -6.96 4.49 28.72
C LEU A 107 -7.81 4.12 29.95
N THR A 108 -7.26 4.31 31.15
CA THR A 108 -7.87 3.90 32.42
C THR A 108 -7.61 4.95 33.49
N SER A 109 -8.45 5.02 34.52
CA SER A 109 -8.24 5.94 35.64
C SER A 109 -7.08 5.52 36.55
N SER A 110 -6.68 4.24 36.52
CA SER A 110 -5.57 3.70 37.29
C SER A 110 -4.30 3.58 36.44
N PRO A 111 -3.19 4.26 36.80
CA PRO A 111 -1.91 4.13 36.10
C PRO A 111 -1.24 2.76 36.33
N LYS A 112 -1.86 1.87 37.11
CA LYS A 112 -1.38 0.49 37.31
C LYS A 112 -1.94 -0.49 36.28
N ALA A 113 -3.03 -0.12 35.60
CA ALA A 113 -3.70 -1.03 34.65
C ALA A 113 -2.76 -1.45 33.51
N PHE A 114 -1.95 -0.51 33.03
CA PHE A 114 -0.84 -0.76 32.11
C PHE A 114 0.44 -0.31 32.80
N GLY A 115 1.26 -1.26 33.24
CA GLY A 115 2.49 -0.97 33.97
C GLY A 115 3.74 -1.41 33.22
N ASP A 116 4.85 -0.70 33.43
CA ASP A 116 6.19 -1.07 32.96
C ASP A 116 6.28 -1.38 31.46
N TRP A 117 5.53 -0.63 30.63
CA TRP A 117 5.54 -0.79 29.18
C TRP A 117 6.76 -0.13 28.55
N GLU A 118 7.53 -0.91 27.80
CA GLU A 118 8.70 -0.46 27.08
C GLU A 118 8.80 -1.09 25.70
N ILE A 119 9.34 -0.34 24.74
CA ILE A 119 9.73 -0.83 23.42
C ILE A 119 11.23 -0.71 23.29
N ILE A 120 11.90 -1.84 23.10
CA ILE A 120 13.33 -1.94 22.88
C ILE A 120 13.55 -2.33 21.43
N SER A 121 14.43 -1.60 20.74
CA SER A 121 14.93 -2.02 19.42
C SER A 121 16.44 -2.15 19.45
N GLN A 122 16.95 -3.28 18.94
CA GLN A 122 18.38 -3.53 18.83
C GLN A 122 18.76 -3.76 17.37
N VAL A 123 19.66 -2.93 16.87
CA VAL A 123 20.22 -3.09 15.52
C VAL A 123 21.40 -4.05 15.60
N THR A 124 21.25 -5.24 15.03
CA THR A 124 22.37 -6.13 14.76
C THR A 124 22.96 -5.82 13.37
N LYS A 125 24.06 -6.47 12.97
CA LYS A 125 24.72 -6.19 11.67
C LYS A 125 23.83 -6.42 10.44
N LYS A 126 22.73 -7.18 10.55
CA LYS A 126 21.85 -7.54 9.42
C LYS A 126 20.34 -7.36 9.72
N ASN A 127 19.95 -7.46 10.99
CA ASN A 127 18.55 -7.46 11.41
C ASN A 127 18.32 -6.39 12.48
N ARG A 128 17.10 -5.86 12.56
CA ARG A 128 16.66 -5.09 13.72
C ARG A 128 15.69 -5.95 14.52
N ASP A 129 16.06 -6.25 15.75
CA ASP A 129 15.22 -7.00 16.67
C ASP A 129 14.38 -6.00 17.48
N TYR A 130 13.09 -6.27 17.61
CA TYR A 130 12.15 -5.49 18.41
C TYR A 130 11.66 -6.36 19.56
N ALA A 131 11.58 -5.77 20.74
CA ALA A 131 10.91 -6.35 21.88
C ALA A 131 9.99 -5.29 22.47
N ILE A 132 8.75 -5.70 22.75
CA ILE A 132 7.82 -4.91 23.54
C ILE A 132 7.41 -5.75 24.73
N SER A 133 7.47 -5.15 25.90
CA SER A 133 7.09 -5.80 27.15
C SER A 133 6.34 -4.85 28.04
N GLY A 134 5.49 -5.40 28.89
CA GLY A 134 4.73 -4.66 29.88
C GLY A 134 3.81 -5.55 30.67
N VAL A 135 3.10 -4.95 31.61
CA VAL A 135 2.16 -5.62 32.50
C VAL A 135 0.78 -5.04 32.25
N VAL A 136 -0.21 -5.92 32.15
CA VAL A 136 -1.61 -5.54 32.16
C VAL A 136 -2.22 -6.10 33.45
N ASP A 137 -2.66 -5.21 34.33
CA ASP A 137 -3.24 -5.56 35.63
C ASP A 137 -4.69 -5.10 35.69
N LEU A 138 -5.60 -6.05 35.47
CA LEU A 138 -7.05 -5.81 35.50
C LEU A 138 -7.68 -6.21 36.85
N THR A 139 -6.88 -6.42 37.89
CA THR A 139 -7.37 -6.93 39.19
C THR A 139 -8.29 -5.97 39.93
N ASP A 140 -8.22 -4.66 39.65
CA ASP A 140 -9.14 -3.65 40.18
C ASP A 140 -10.52 -3.66 39.48
N GLY A 141 -10.74 -4.54 38.50
CA GLY A 141 -12.06 -4.78 37.92
C GLY A 141 -12.62 -3.57 37.18
N PHE A 142 -13.90 -3.26 37.43
CA PHE A 142 -14.59 -2.12 36.81
C PHE A 142 -14.18 -0.76 37.38
N GLU A 143 -13.52 -0.72 38.55
CA GLU A 143 -13.01 0.51 39.15
C GLU A 143 -11.95 1.19 38.26
N LEU A 144 -11.33 0.43 37.35
CA LEU A 144 -10.36 0.93 36.37
C LEU A 144 -10.94 1.90 35.34
N PHE A 145 -12.27 1.90 35.17
CA PHE A 145 -12.96 2.69 34.14
C PHE A 145 -13.86 3.78 34.74
N THR A 146 -13.78 3.99 36.06
CA THR A 146 -14.48 5.08 36.76
C THR A 146 -13.50 6.02 37.43
N ASP A 147 -13.97 7.21 37.80
CA ASP A 147 -13.23 8.19 38.58
C ASP A 147 -14.13 8.78 39.68
N GLU A 148 -13.54 9.51 40.64
CA GLU A 148 -14.27 10.07 41.78
C GLU A 148 -15.42 11.01 41.35
N ALA A 149 -15.28 11.71 40.22
CA ALA A 149 -16.33 12.58 39.71
C ALA A 149 -17.48 11.78 39.10
N LEU A 150 -17.20 10.72 38.34
CA LEU A 150 -18.19 9.82 37.76
C LEU A 150 -18.90 9.00 38.85
N ASP A 151 -18.16 8.47 39.82
CA ASP A 151 -18.73 7.77 40.98
C ASP A 151 -19.70 8.66 41.76
N GLY A 152 -19.36 9.95 41.89
CA GLY A 152 -20.24 10.94 42.52
C GLY A 152 -21.54 11.22 41.75
N LEU A 153 -21.59 10.88 40.45
CA LEU A 153 -22.77 11.04 39.59
C LEU A 153 -23.62 9.77 39.50
N LEU A 154 -23.04 8.60 39.80
CA LEU A 154 -23.74 7.32 39.74
C LEU A 154 -24.49 7.03 41.04
N GLU A 155 -25.72 6.53 40.94
CA GLU A 155 -26.48 6.11 42.13
C GLU A 155 -25.84 4.90 42.80
N GLU A 156 -25.27 3.99 42.00
CA GLU A 156 -24.56 2.80 42.44
C GLU A 156 -23.26 2.57 41.64
N PRO A 157 -22.13 3.16 42.05
CA PRO A 157 -20.83 2.96 41.42
C PRO A 157 -20.36 1.49 41.39
N PRO A 158 -19.50 1.07 40.44
CA PRO A 158 -18.93 1.87 39.34
C PRO A 158 -19.80 1.88 38.06
N LEU A 159 -20.91 1.12 38.03
CA LEU A 159 -21.71 0.91 36.81
C LEU A 159 -23.09 1.61 36.83
N GLY A 160 -23.43 2.30 37.92
CA GLY A 160 -24.76 2.85 38.17
C GLY A 160 -25.80 1.80 38.58
N ILE A 161 -25.40 0.53 38.73
CA ILE A 161 -26.25 -0.64 38.98
C ILE A 161 -25.54 -1.56 39.97
N PRO A 162 -26.26 -2.18 40.92
CA PRO A 162 -25.64 -3.11 41.84
C PRO A 162 -25.06 -4.31 41.08
N ILE A 163 -23.75 -4.54 41.23
CA ILE A 163 -23.03 -5.67 40.62
C ILE A 163 -23.75 -7.00 40.90
N ALA A 164 -24.23 -7.20 42.14
CA ALA A 164 -24.98 -8.40 42.52
C ALA A 164 -26.21 -8.67 41.63
N THR A 165 -26.89 -7.63 41.15
CA THR A 165 -28.04 -7.77 40.23
C THR A 165 -27.59 -8.23 38.85
N LEU A 166 -26.41 -7.77 38.41
CA LEU A 166 -25.81 -8.17 37.14
C LEU A 166 -25.38 -9.63 37.19
N GLU A 167 -24.69 -10.02 38.27
CA GLU A 167 -24.20 -11.39 38.48
C GLU A 167 -25.34 -12.39 38.63
N GLU A 168 -26.43 -12.02 39.32
CA GLU A 168 -27.64 -12.85 39.40
C GLU A 168 -28.26 -13.07 38.01
N SER A 169 -28.24 -12.04 37.16
CA SER A 169 -28.77 -12.12 35.79
C SER A 169 -27.86 -12.93 34.86
N LEU A 170 -26.55 -12.83 35.04
CA LEU A 170 -25.53 -13.54 34.26
C LEU A 170 -25.36 -15.01 34.69
N GLY A 171 -25.61 -15.31 35.98
CA GLY A 171 -25.31 -16.62 36.56
C GLY A 171 -23.82 -16.88 36.78
N SER A 172 -22.98 -15.85 36.63
CA SER A 172 -21.53 -15.87 36.85
C SER A 172 -21.08 -14.48 37.35
N PRO A 173 -19.88 -14.38 37.94
CA PRO A 173 -19.23 -13.09 38.14
C PRO A 173 -19.23 -12.29 36.84
N ILE A 174 -19.49 -10.98 36.94
CA ILE A 174 -19.55 -10.11 35.75
C ILE A 174 -18.17 -9.91 35.13
N GLU A 175 -17.11 -10.02 35.93
CA GLU A 175 -15.72 -9.92 35.48
C GLU A 175 -15.37 -11.03 34.47
N ASP A 176 -15.93 -12.23 34.64
CA ASP A 176 -15.73 -13.36 33.71
C ASP A 176 -16.36 -13.10 32.33
N ALA A 177 -17.33 -12.18 32.23
CA ALA A 177 -18.02 -11.85 30.99
C ALA A 177 -17.28 -10.78 30.16
N VAL A 178 -16.31 -10.08 30.75
CA VAL A 178 -15.58 -9.00 30.08
C VAL A 178 -14.12 -9.39 29.93
N THR A 179 -13.62 -9.30 28.70
CA THR A 179 -12.22 -9.59 28.38
C THR A 179 -11.64 -8.41 27.64
N LEU A 180 -10.41 -8.03 28.01
CA LEU A 180 -9.60 -7.08 27.27
C LEU A 180 -8.68 -7.83 26.31
N GLN A 181 -8.75 -7.49 25.03
CA GLN A 181 -7.84 -8.02 24.03
C GLN A 181 -6.72 -7.02 23.77
N VAL A 182 -5.49 -7.40 24.07
CA VAL A 182 -4.29 -6.64 23.70
C VAL A 182 -3.72 -7.23 22.42
N VAL A 183 -3.64 -6.42 21.37
CA VAL A 183 -3.08 -6.79 20.08
C VAL A 183 -1.79 -6.03 19.86
N ILE A 184 -0.71 -6.72 19.54
CA ILE A 184 0.60 -6.14 19.32
C ILE A 184 1.04 -6.44 17.90
N ASN A 185 1.33 -5.37 17.15
CA ASN A 185 1.81 -5.42 15.78
C ASN A 185 3.24 -4.87 15.73
N LEU A 186 4.21 -5.77 15.54
CA LEU A 186 5.61 -5.41 15.38
C LEU A 186 6.01 -5.32 13.90
N PRO A 187 7.05 -4.53 13.56
CA PRO A 187 7.52 -4.40 12.18
C PRO A 187 7.89 -5.73 11.54
N ASP A 188 7.59 -5.88 10.25
CA ASP A 188 7.91 -7.05 9.41
C ASP A 188 7.40 -8.41 9.94
N GLN A 189 6.47 -8.41 10.90
CA GLN A 189 5.72 -9.60 11.30
C GLN A 189 4.50 -9.78 10.39
N ASN A 190 4.29 -11.01 9.91
CA ASN A 190 3.12 -11.33 9.08
C ASN A 190 1.83 -11.49 9.89
N ASN A 191 1.93 -11.66 11.22
CA ASN A 191 0.82 -11.94 12.11
C ASN A 191 0.82 -10.98 13.30
N GLU A 192 -0.39 -10.62 13.73
CA GLU A 192 -0.65 -9.87 14.96
C GLU A 192 -0.53 -10.83 16.17
N GLU A 193 0.10 -10.38 17.25
CA GLU A 193 0.08 -11.13 18.52
C GLU A 193 -1.13 -10.69 19.35
N ILE A 194 -2.01 -11.63 19.65
CA ILE A 194 -3.30 -11.37 20.31
C ILE A 194 -3.31 -12.03 21.68
N ILE A 195 -3.35 -11.20 22.73
CA ILE A 195 -3.40 -11.63 24.13
C ILE A 195 -4.76 -11.24 24.72
N ASN A 196 -5.52 -12.22 25.21
CA ASN A 196 -6.78 -11.97 25.90
C ASN A 196 -6.56 -12.01 27.41
N ILE A 197 -6.94 -10.94 28.12
CA ILE A 197 -6.86 -10.81 29.57
C ILE A 197 -8.29 -10.62 30.11
N PRO A 198 -8.85 -11.61 30.84
CA PRO A 198 -10.10 -11.42 31.55
C PRO A 198 -10.01 -10.27 32.56
N LEU A 199 -11.12 -9.57 32.79
CA LEU A 199 -11.18 -8.60 33.88
C LEU A 199 -10.96 -9.34 35.22
N GLY A 200 -10.24 -8.72 36.17
CA GLY A 200 -9.85 -9.37 37.42
C GLY A 200 -8.51 -10.14 37.36
N GLU A 201 -7.92 -10.34 36.18
CA GLU A 201 -6.61 -11.00 36.01
C GLU A 201 -5.46 -10.01 35.75
N GLN A 202 -4.24 -10.45 36.08
CA GLN A 202 -3.00 -9.78 35.69
C GLN A 202 -2.19 -10.67 34.74
N ARG A 203 -1.59 -10.06 33.71
CA ARG A 203 -0.71 -10.73 32.74
C ARG A 203 0.55 -9.92 32.48
N VAL A 204 1.69 -10.60 32.44
CA VAL A 204 2.93 -10.06 31.87
C VAL A 204 2.93 -10.39 30.38
N ILE A 205 3.17 -9.38 29.56
CA ILE A 205 3.23 -9.48 28.11
C ILE A 205 4.68 -9.24 27.69
N GLU A 206 5.21 -10.15 26.87
CA GLU A 206 6.52 -10.01 26.24
C GLU A 206 6.37 -10.53 24.81
N VAL A 207 6.55 -9.64 23.83
CA VAL A 207 6.43 -9.95 22.42
C VAL A 207 7.71 -9.50 21.72
N THR A 208 8.32 -10.42 20.98
CA THR A 208 9.55 -10.17 20.24
C THR A 208 9.33 -10.36 18.74
N GLY A 209 9.90 -9.49 17.93
CA GLY A 209 9.86 -9.55 16.48
C GLY A 209 11.24 -9.30 15.87
N ASN A 210 11.45 -9.78 14.65
CA ASN A 210 12.65 -9.53 13.87
C ASN A 210 12.25 -8.86 12.56
N SER A 211 12.87 -7.72 12.23
CA SER A 211 12.87 -7.18 10.87
C SER A 211 14.19 -7.49 10.17
N GLU A 212 14.10 -8.15 9.03
CA GLU A 212 15.23 -8.37 8.16
C GLU A 212 15.32 -7.20 7.18
N HIS A 213 16.42 -6.43 7.21
CA HIS A 213 16.66 -5.46 6.16
C HIS A 213 16.78 -6.21 4.82
N ARG A 214 15.73 -6.15 3.99
CA ARG A 214 15.66 -6.81 2.67
C ARG A 214 16.87 -6.48 1.77
N VAL A 215 17.51 -5.34 2.00
CA VAL A 215 18.75 -4.92 1.33
C VAL A 215 19.95 -5.84 1.65
N ALA A 216 20.07 -6.32 2.89
CA ALA A 216 21.17 -7.19 3.31
C ALA A 216 21.08 -8.59 2.69
N GLN A 217 19.87 -9.14 2.52
CA GLN A 217 19.68 -10.41 1.80
C GLN A 217 20.03 -10.30 0.32
N ILE A 218 19.58 -9.23 -0.36
CA ILE A 218 19.89 -9.03 -1.78
C ILE A 218 21.41 -8.92 -2.00
N LEU A 219 22.11 -8.22 -1.11
CA LEU A 219 23.57 -8.08 -1.16
C LEU A 219 24.31 -9.42 -1.03
N ASP A 220 23.90 -10.30 -0.11
CA ASP A 220 24.52 -11.62 0.05
C ASP A 220 24.39 -12.47 -1.23
N TRP A 221 23.21 -12.50 -1.86
CA TRP A 221 22.99 -13.22 -3.12
C TRP A 221 23.77 -12.61 -4.28
N VAL A 222 23.89 -11.28 -4.34
CA VAL A 222 24.67 -10.57 -5.35
C VAL A 222 26.16 -10.88 -5.23
N VAL A 223 26.72 -10.87 -4.01
CA VAL A 223 28.13 -11.23 -3.79
C VAL A 223 28.41 -12.67 -4.21
N LEU A 224 27.51 -13.61 -3.87
CA LEU A 224 27.61 -15.01 -4.30
C LEU A 224 27.56 -15.16 -5.82
N ALA A 225 26.66 -14.43 -6.49
CA ALA A 225 26.55 -14.43 -7.94
C ALA A 225 27.81 -13.87 -8.62
N VAL A 226 28.40 -12.79 -8.08
CA VAL A 226 29.66 -12.21 -8.59
C VAL A 226 30.82 -13.19 -8.45
N ILE A 227 30.95 -13.86 -7.30
CA ILE A 227 31.98 -14.88 -7.08
C ILE A 227 31.82 -16.05 -8.06
N ALA A 228 30.58 -16.51 -8.29
CA ALA A 228 30.30 -17.59 -9.23
C ALA A 228 30.65 -17.19 -10.67
N LEU A 229 30.33 -15.97 -11.09
CA LEU A 229 30.68 -15.44 -12.42
C LEU A 229 32.20 -15.32 -12.60
N LEU A 230 32.93 -14.85 -11.58
CA LEU A 230 34.40 -14.81 -11.61
C LEU A 230 34.98 -16.23 -11.72
N GLY A 231 34.45 -17.19 -10.96
CA GLY A 231 34.84 -18.60 -11.07
C GLY A 231 34.60 -19.17 -12.46
N LEU A 232 33.44 -18.90 -13.05
CA LEU A 232 33.10 -19.34 -14.41
C LEU A 232 34.02 -18.72 -15.46
N SER A 233 34.35 -17.43 -15.31
CA SER A 233 35.28 -16.73 -16.20
C SER A 233 36.67 -17.38 -16.19
N VAL A 234 37.20 -17.71 -15.01
CA VAL A 234 38.49 -18.39 -14.87
C VAL A 234 38.44 -19.78 -15.51
N ILE A 235 37.36 -20.54 -15.31
CA ILE A 235 37.18 -21.86 -15.94
C ILE A 235 37.18 -21.74 -17.46
N LEU A 236 36.42 -20.79 -18.03
CA LEU A 236 36.37 -20.56 -19.47
C LEU A 236 37.74 -20.16 -20.03
N ALA A 237 38.49 -19.31 -19.33
CA ALA A 237 39.84 -18.93 -19.73
C ALA A 237 40.80 -20.14 -19.75
N LEU A 238 40.75 -21.00 -18.73
CA LEU A 238 41.55 -22.23 -18.68
C LEU A 238 41.16 -23.21 -19.80
N LEU A 239 39.87 -23.33 -20.09
CA LEU A 239 39.34 -24.22 -21.11
C LEU A 239 39.74 -23.74 -22.51
N ASN A 240 39.68 -22.43 -22.75
CA ASN A 240 40.12 -21.83 -24.00
C ASN A 240 41.64 -21.97 -24.20
N TRP A 241 42.43 -21.71 -23.16
CA TRP A 241 43.88 -21.92 -23.17
C TRP A 241 44.26 -23.39 -23.48
N TYR A 242 43.54 -24.35 -22.90
CA TYR A 242 43.74 -25.77 -23.16
C TYR A 242 43.39 -26.17 -24.60
N LEU A 243 42.32 -25.60 -25.16
CA LEU A 243 41.91 -25.82 -26.54
C LEU A 243 42.93 -25.22 -27.52
N ASP A 244 43.39 -23.99 -27.32
CA ASP A 244 44.38 -23.33 -28.18
C ASP A 244 45.69 -24.13 -28.26
N LYS A 245 46.17 -24.63 -27.11
CA LYS A 245 47.35 -25.50 -27.06
C LYS A 245 47.18 -26.77 -27.91
N ARG A 246 45.98 -27.35 -27.95
CA ARG A 246 45.65 -28.51 -28.81
C ARG A 246 45.46 -28.15 -30.28
N TYR A 247 45.05 -26.93 -30.58
CA TYR A 247 44.87 -26.46 -31.96
C TYR A 247 46.21 -26.15 -32.63
N GLU A 248 47.18 -25.59 -31.91
CA GLU A 248 48.53 -25.36 -32.43
C GLU A 248 49.25 -26.68 -32.79
N GLU A 249 49.05 -27.74 -32.00
CA GLU A 249 49.62 -29.07 -32.30
C GLU A 249 49.08 -29.70 -33.60
N LYS A 250 47.93 -29.24 -34.13
CA LYS A 250 47.29 -29.83 -35.32
C LYS A 250 47.51 -29.06 -36.63
N GLN A 251 48.20 -27.92 -36.64
CA GLN A 251 48.31 -27.05 -37.82
C GLN A 251 49.61 -27.16 -38.65
N LEU A 252 50.44 -28.19 -38.45
CA LEU A 252 51.57 -28.46 -39.35
C LEU A 252 51.18 -29.45 -40.46
N GLN A 253 50.44 -28.97 -41.48
CA GLN A 253 50.46 -29.52 -42.85
C GLN A 253 49.45 -28.77 -43.75
N ARG A 254 49.91 -27.83 -44.57
CA ARG A 254 49.20 -27.40 -45.79
C ARG A 254 50.18 -27.23 -46.95
N ARG A 255 49.92 -27.98 -48.04
CA ARG A 255 50.54 -27.84 -49.37
C ARG A 255 49.93 -26.64 -50.12
N PRO A 256 50.64 -26.02 -51.09
CA PRO A 256 50.16 -24.84 -51.79
C PRO A 256 49.20 -25.18 -52.96
N SER A 257 48.25 -24.27 -53.22
CA SER A 257 47.31 -24.29 -54.35
C SER A 257 47.77 -23.33 -55.46
N PRO A 258 47.45 -23.59 -56.75
CA PRO A 258 47.85 -22.72 -57.85
C PRO A 258 46.85 -21.58 -58.12
N ILE A 259 47.40 -20.52 -58.70
CA ILE A 259 46.80 -19.25 -59.08
C ILE A 259 45.95 -19.40 -60.36
N ALA A 260 44.69 -18.93 -60.35
CA ALA A 260 44.02 -18.43 -61.55
C ALA A 260 42.78 -17.57 -61.21
N GLN A 261 42.79 -16.37 -61.81
CA GLN A 261 41.64 -15.60 -62.31
C GLN A 261 40.88 -14.66 -61.35
N GLN A 262 41.39 -13.42 -61.31
CA GLN A 262 40.66 -12.19 -61.04
C GLN A 262 39.69 -11.87 -62.21
N ILE A 263 38.43 -11.60 -61.87
CA ILE A 263 37.53 -10.72 -62.64
C ILE A 263 36.93 -9.72 -61.64
N PRO A 264 37.07 -8.41 -61.82
CA PRO A 264 36.54 -7.40 -60.90
C PRO A 264 35.06 -7.10 -61.19
N GLY A 265 34.23 -7.11 -60.15
CA GLY A 265 32.87 -6.54 -60.22
C GLY A 265 31.78 -7.39 -59.59
N LYS A 266 31.66 -7.32 -58.26
CA LYS A 266 30.39 -7.23 -57.51
C LYS A 266 30.70 -7.20 -56.03
N GLU A 267 30.33 -6.09 -55.40
CA GLU A 267 30.20 -5.97 -53.95
C GLU A 267 29.22 -7.05 -53.47
N ASN A 268 29.72 -8.03 -52.73
CA ASN A 268 28.89 -8.85 -51.87
C ASN A 268 29.03 -8.28 -50.46
N LEU A 269 28.13 -7.33 -50.15
CA LEU A 269 27.63 -7.15 -48.80
C LEU A 269 27.17 -8.53 -48.30
N SER A 270 27.96 -9.15 -47.44
CA SER A 270 27.50 -10.29 -46.66
C SER A 270 26.66 -9.73 -45.52
N PRO A 271 25.36 -10.04 -45.42
CA PRO A 271 24.59 -9.70 -44.24
C PRO A 271 25.16 -10.52 -43.09
N GLN A 272 25.65 -9.85 -42.04
CA GLN A 272 25.84 -10.48 -40.75
C GLN A 272 24.55 -11.19 -40.39
N GLN A 273 24.69 -12.47 -40.08
CA GLN A 273 23.64 -13.34 -39.59
C GLN A 273 23.05 -12.74 -38.30
N SER A 274 21.98 -11.98 -38.44
CA SER A 274 21.04 -11.75 -37.34
C SER A 274 20.47 -13.11 -36.97
N GLN A 275 20.94 -13.67 -35.87
CA GLN A 275 20.34 -14.86 -35.28
C GLN A 275 18.89 -14.52 -34.94
N ASN A 276 17.96 -15.10 -35.70
CA ASN A 276 16.54 -15.16 -35.41
C ASN A 276 16.30 -15.93 -34.10
N ASN A 277 16.55 -15.28 -32.96
CA ASN A 277 15.80 -15.59 -31.75
C ASN A 277 14.46 -14.90 -31.93
N ALA A 278 13.38 -15.67 -32.09
CA ALA A 278 12.04 -15.12 -32.05
C ALA A 278 11.90 -14.28 -30.77
N GLU A 279 11.77 -12.97 -30.93
CA GLU A 279 11.74 -11.99 -29.85
C GLU A 279 10.55 -12.27 -28.94
N LYS A 280 10.82 -12.99 -27.85
CA LYS A 280 9.84 -13.28 -26.81
C LYS A 280 9.55 -11.97 -26.09
N LEU A 281 8.28 -11.58 -26.04
CA LEU A 281 7.82 -10.46 -25.22
C LEU A 281 8.22 -10.70 -23.75
N GLN A 282 8.93 -9.75 -23.16
CA GLN A 282 9.37 -9.80 -21.76
C GLN A 282 8.68 -8.75 -20.89
N LEU A 283 8.38 -7.58 -21.45
CA LEU A 283 7.82 -6.46 -20.69
C LEU A 283 6.66 -5.79 -21.44
N LEU A 284 5.52 -5.65 -20.77
CA LEU A 284 4.43 -4.77 -21.21
C LEU A 284 4.55 -3.42 -20.49
N VAL A 285 4.56 -2.34 -21.26
CA VAL A 285 4.62 -0.96 -20.76
C VAL A 285 3.25 -0.32 -20.96
N ILE A 286 2.69 0.27 -19.91
CA ILE A 286 1.37 0.92 -19.95
C ILE A 286 1.39 2.28 -19.26
N ASP A 287 0.46 3.15 -19.64
CA ASP A 287 -0.04 4.23 -18.77
C ASP A 287 -1.24 3.70 -17.98
N PRO A 288 -1.28 3.81 -16.63
CA PRO A 288 -2.47 3.46 -15.87
C PRO A 288 -3.70 4.29 -16.28
N TYR A 289 -3.52 5.58 -16.63
CA TYR A 289 -4.58 6.41 -17.16
C TYR A 289 -4.86 6.00 -18.61
N GLY A 290 -6.13 5.83 -18.97
CA GLY A 290 -6.47 5.39 -20.32
C GLY A 290 -6.35 3.87 -20.55
N ILE A 291 -5.61 3.13 -19.71
CA ILE A 291 -5.58 1.65 -19.74
C ILE A 291 -6.32 1.05 -18.54
N ILE A 292 -5.87 1.28 -17.30
CA ILE A 292 -6.46 0.71 -16.07
C ILE A 292 -7.63 1.57 -15.59
N PHE A 293 -7.44 2.88 -15.52
CA PHE A 293 -8.44 3.86 -15.10
C PHE A 293 -9.04 4.52 -16.33
N LYS A 294 -10.36 4.76 -16.30
CA LYS A 294 -11.00 5.59 -17.32
C LYS A 294 -10.33 6.96 -17.31
N GLN A 295 -10.16 7.51 -18.50
CA GLN A 295 -9.59 8.82 -18.69
C GLN A 295 -10.53 9.57 -19.60
N GLU A 296 -10.82 10.81 -19.22
CA GLU A 296 -11.54 11.75 -20.05
C GLU A 296 -10.71 12.13 -21.30
N THR A 297 -11.30 12.88 -22.21
CA THR A 297 -10.60 13.28 -23.46
C THR A 297 -9.34 14.10 -23.16
N ASN A 298 -9.38 14.97 -22.15
CA ASN A 298 -8.22 15.69 -21.64
C ASN A 298 -7.84 15.17 -20.23
N PRO A 299 -6.55 14.85 -19.96
CA PRO A 299 -6.07 14.44 -18.65
C PRO A 299 -6.42 15.40 -17.49
N VAL A 300 -6.59 16.70 -17.77
CA VAL A 300 -6.85 17.74 -16.75
C VAL A 300 -8.34 17.90 -16.43
N ASP A 301 -9.26 17.44 -17.29
CA ASP A 301 -10.70 17.62 -17.12
C ASP A 301 -11.23 16.99 -15.82
N HIS A 302 -10.72 15.79 -15.48
CA HIS A 302 -11.09 15.09 -14.26
C HIS A 302 -10.63 15.85 -13.01
N LEU A 303 -9.40 16.38 -13.04
CA LEU A 303 -8.85 17.21 -11.98
C LEU A 303 -9.63 18.51 -11.80
N TYR A 304 -9.97 19.18 -12.90
CA TYR A 304 -10.77 20.39 -12.87
C TYR A 304 -12.16 20.12 -12.26
N THR A 305 -12.81 19.04 -12.68
CA THR A 305 -14.12 18.62 -12.15
C THR A 305 -14.05 18.33 -10.64
N PHE A 306 -13.01 17.63 -10.20
CA PHE A 306 -12.77 17.35 -8.79
C PHE A 306 -12.59 18.63 -7.96
N ILE A 307 -11.75 19.56 -8.45
CA ILE A 307 -11.52 20.85 -7.78
C ILE A 307 -12.82 21.66 -7.66
N LYS A 308 -13.62 21.72 -8.73
CA LYS A 308 -14.92 22.43 -8.69
C LYS A 308 -15.91 21.80 -7.73
N ALA A 309 -15.95 20.46 -7.64
CA ALA A 309 -16.80 19.76 -6.68
C ALA A 309 -16.43 20.07 -5.20
N LYS A 310 -15.16 20.41 -4.96
CA LYS A 310 -14.62 20.86 -3.66
C LYS A 310 -14.72 22.38 -3.44
N ASN A 311 -15.45 23.10 -4.29
CA ASN A 311 -15.55 24.57 -4.28
C ASN A 311 -14.21 25.30 -4.47
N GLY A 312 -13.22 24.64 -5.10
CA GLY A 312 -11.96 25.27 -5.46
C GLY A 312 -12.11 26.28 -6.59
N ASN A 313 -11.25 27.29 -6.59
CA ASN A 313 -11.28 28.40 -7.52
C ASN A 313 -9.96 28.51 -8.30
N ILE A 314 -9.91 27.79 -9.42
CA ILE A 314 -8.85 27.90 -10.43
C ILE A 314 -9.46 28.00 -11.82
N ASP A 315 -8.78 28.70 -12.71
CA ASP A 315 -9.08 28.72 -14.14
C ASP A 315 -8.50 27.47 -14.84
N GLN A 316 -9.09 27.06 -15.96
CA GLN A 316 -8.66 25.85 -16.65
C GLN A 316 -7.26 26.00 -17.26
N ASP A 317 -6.93 27.17 -17.83
CA ASP A 317 -5.61 27.40 -18.44
C ASP A 317 -4.51 27.42 -17.36
N GLU A 318 -4.79 28.07 -16.22
CA GLU A 318 -3.88 28.08 -15.06
C GLU A 318 -3.69 26.66 -14.49
N LEU A 319 -4.75 25.85 -14.42
CA LEU A 319 -4.66 24.48 -13.96
C LEU A 319 -3.82 23.61 -14.92
N GLU A 320 -3.94 23.82 -16.23
CA GLU A 320 -3.13 23.10 -17.22
C GLU A 320 -1.64 23.44 -17.06
N ASP A 321 -1.28 24.71 -16.88
CA ASP A 321 0.09 25.14 -16.63
C ASP A 321 0.66 24.52 -15.34
N ILE A 322 -0.09 24.57 -14.25
CA ILE A 322 0.32 23.99 -12.96
C ILE A 322 0.45 22.47 -13.06
N TYR A 323 -0.50 21.80 -13.71
CA TYR A 323 -0.44 20.36 -13.93
C TYR A 323 0.78 19.97 -14.78
N GLN A 324 1.10 20.76 -15.81
CA GLN A 324 2.28 20.55 -16.63
C GLN A 324 3.59 20.73 -15.85
N GLU A 325 3.72 21.78 -15.05
CA GLU A 325 4.91 22.00 -14.22
C GLU A 325 5.04 20.96 -13.10
N GLY A 326 3.93 20.55 -12.50
CA GLY A 326 3.91 19.55 -11.44
C GLY A 326 4.20 18.13 -11.95
N THR A 327 3.68 17.75 -13.11
CA THR A 327 4.07 16.49 -13.77
C THR A 327 5.51 16.52 -14.31
N MET A 328 6.20 17.66 -14.32
CA MET A 328 7.66 17.79 -14.53
C MET A 328 8.45 17.81 -13.22
N GLY A 329 7.79 17.68 -12.06
CA GLY A 329 8.43 17.69 -10.73
C GLY A 329 8.85 19.08 -10.26
N ARG A 330 8.37 20.16 -10.90
CA ARG A 330 8.71 21.54 -10.56
C ARG A 330 7.75 22.16 -9.54
N LEU A 331 6.55 21.60 -9.43
CA LEU A 331 5.54 21.95 -8.44
C LEU A 331 5.08 20.69 -7.70
N SER A 332 4.78 20.83 -6.43
CA SER A 332 4.21 19.74 -5.62
C SER A 332 2.68 19.72 -5.72
N THR A 333 2.05 18.63 -5.26
CA THR A 333 0.59 18.61 -5.11
C THR A 333 0.11 19.65 -4.09
N THR A 334 0.94 19.99 -3.10
CA THR A 334 0.65 21.07 -2.14
C THR A 334 0.48 22.41 -2.84
N ASP A 335 1.37 22.73 -3.78
CA ASP A 335 1.29 23.98 -4.55
C ASP A 335 0.05 23.99 -5.43
N LEU A 336 -0.25 22.85 -6.06
CA LEU A 336 -1.44 22.68 -6.90
C LEU A 336 -2.73 22.94 -6.11
N TRP A 337 -2.90 22.31 -4.95
CA TRP A 337 -4.11 22.50 -4.13
C TRP A 337 -4.24 23.92 -3.58
N LYS A 338 -3.12 24.53 -3.19
CA LYS A 338 -3.10 25.94 -2.75
C LYS A 338 -3.51 26.88 -3.87
N SER A 339 -2.98 26.70 -5.08
CA SER A 339 -3.38 27.49 -6.25
C SER A 339 -4.86 27.29 -6.61
N ALA A 340 -5.40 26.10 -6.31
CA ALA A 340 -6.82 25.82 -6.44
C ALA A 340 -7.70 26.42 -5.33
N GLY A 341 -7.13 27.09 -4.32
CA GLY A 341 -7.85 27.66 -3.19
C GLY A 341 -8.37 26.61 -2.20
N LEU A 342 -7.80 25.41 -2.18
CA LEU A 342 -8.17 24.34 -1.25
C LEU A 342 -7.18 24.32 -0.08
N GLU A 343 -7.66 24.62 1.12
CA GLU A 343 -6.86 24.68 2.37
C GLU A 343 -6.99 23.41 3.24
N GLU A 344 -7.70 22.40 2.75
CA GLU A 344 -7.78 21.09 3.41
C GLU A 344 -6.40 20.41 3.49
N ASN A 345 -6.29 19.38 4.34
CA ASN A 345 -5.08 18.58 4.43
C ASN A 345 -4.71 17.98 3.05
N VAL A 346 -3.48 18.20 2.60
CA VAL A 346 -2.99 17.81 1.26
C VAL A 346 -3.03 16.30 1.05
N ASP A 347 -2.71 15.50 2.06
CA ASP A 347 -2.73 14.04 1.96
C ASP A 347 -4.16 13.51 1.80
N ASN A 348 -5.12 14.13 2.48
CA ASN A 348 -6.54 13.85 2.30
C ASN A 348 -7.02 14.24 0.90
N LEU A 349 -6.69 15.43 0.41
CA LEU A 349 -7.04 15.87 -0.94
C LEU A 349 -6.45 14.95 -2.01
N ASN A 350 -5.17 14.59 -1.88
CA ASN A 350 -4.52 13.60 -2.74
C ASN A 350 -5.28 12.28 -2.74
N ARG A 351 -5.62 11.78 -1.54
CA ARG A 351 -6.30 10.49 -1.36
C ARG A 351 -7.70 10.47 -1.95
N GLU A 352 -8.46 11.54 -1.74
CA GLU A 352 -9.79 11.69 -2.31
C GLU A 352 -9.74 11.82 -3.83
N TYR A 353 -8.79 12.61 -4.36
CA TYR A 353 -8.58 12.73 -5.80
C TYR A 353 -8.24 11.37 -6.43
N VAL A 354 -7.31 10.61 -5.85
CA VAL A 354 -6.95 9.27 -6.34
C VAL A 354 -8.11 8.26 -6.23
N LYS A 355 -8.93 8.35 -5.17
CA LYS A 355 -10.13 7.51 -5.02
C LYS A 355 -11.25 7.89 -6.01
N SER A 356 -11.23 9.09 -6.56
CA SER A 356 -12.24 9.54 -7.53
C SER A 356 -12.07 8.93 -8.93
N PHE A 357 -10.93 8.29 -9.22
CA PHE A 357 -10.70 7.63 -10.51
C PHE A 357 -11.58 6.40 -10.70
N GLU A 358 -12.27 6.33 -11.84
CA GLU A 358 -13.06 5.15 -12.19
C GLU A 358 -12.21 4.06 -12.84
N PHE A 359 -12.38 2.80 -12.43
CA PHE A 359 -11.76 1.68 -13.13
C PHE A 359 -12.38 1.46 -14.52
N ARG A 360 -11.52 1.22 -15.52
CA ARG A 360 -11.96 0.77 -16.84
C ARG A 360 -12.39 -0.68 -16.78
N ASN A 361 -13.48 -0.98 -17.49
CA ASN A 361 -13.96 -2.35 -17.66
C ASN A 361 -12.87 -3.22 -18.32
N GLY A 362 -12.54 -4.34 -17.67
CA GLY A 362 -11.48 -5.26 -18.10
C GLY A 362 -10.06 -4.87 -17.68
N GLY A 363 -9.83 -3.72 -17.02
CA GLY A 363 -8.51 -3.30 -16.54
C GLY A 363 -7.93 -4.28 -15.49
N LYS A 364 -8.74 -4.66 -14.51
CA LYS A 364 -8.37 -5.69 -13.51
C LYS A 364 -8.10 -7.06 -14.14
N ASP A 365 -8.90 -7.43 -15.15
CA ASP A 365 -8.74 -8.69 -15.87
C ASP A 365 -7.46 -8.73 -16.70
N LEU A 366 -7.09 -7.60 -17.32
CA LEU A 366 -5.83 -7.43 -18.05
C LEU A 366 -4.65 -7.77 -17.14
N LEU A 367 -4.54 -7.07 -15.99
CA LEU A 367 -3.45 -7.29 -15.03
C LEU A 367 -3.41 -8.73 -14.52
N ARG A 368 -4.57 -9.28 -14.16
CA ARG A 368 -4.69 -10.68 -13.70
C ARG A 368 -4.24 -11.68 -14.77
N ASN A 369 -4.58 -11.44 -16.04
CA ASN A 369 -4.18 -12.32 -17.14
C ASN A 369 -2.68 -12.22 -17.47
N LEU A 370 -2.08 -11.03 -17.34
CA LEU A 370 -0.64 -10.83 -17.49
C LEU A 370 0.13 -11.57 -16.39
N HIS A 371 -0.32 -11.42 -15.14
CA HIS A 371 0.26 -12.12 -13.99
C HIS A 371 0.20 -13.65 -14.16
N LYS A 372 -0.98 -14.19 -14.54
CA LYS A 372 -1.14 -15.64 -14.84
C LYS A 372 -0.22 -16.15 -15.95
N ARG A 373 0.16 -15.29 -16.89
CA ARG A 373 1.04 -15.63 -18.02
C ARG A 373 2.51 -15.36 -17.73
N GLY A 374 2.85 -14.85 -16.54
CA GLY A 374 4.22 -14.48 -16.17
C GLY A 374 4.80 -13.36 -17.04
N ILE A 375 3.95 -12.48 -17.58
CA ILE A 375 4.39 -11.32 -18.35
C ILE A 375 4.58 -10.16 -17.37
N ALA A 376 5.80 -9.61 -17.31
CA ALA A 376 6.10 -8.46 -16.47
C ALA A 376 5.39 -7.20 -17.01
N VAL A 377 4.98 -6.33 -16.09
CA VAL A 377 4.30 -5.06 -16.41
C VAL A 377 5.11 -3.93 -15.81
N ALA A 378 5.33 -2.89 -16.61
CA ALA A 378 5.89 -1.61 -16.21
C ALA A 378 4.88 -0.49 -16.46
N VAL A 379 4.99 0.56 -15.67
CA VAL A 379 4.23 1.80 -15.85
C VAL A 379 5.16 2.92 -16.30
N VAL A 380 4.70 3.70 -17.28
CA VAL A 380 5.29 5.00 -17.65
C VAL A 380 4.16 6.02 -17.75
N THR A 381 4.14 6.99 -16.84
CA THR A 381 3.02 7.93 -16.70
C THR A 381 3.49 9.38 -16.54
N ASN A 382 2.69 10.30 -17.08
CA ASN A 382 2.83 11.73 -16.83
C ASN A 382 1.99 12.08 -15.59
N ASP A 383 2.61 12.08 -14.42
CA ASP A 383 1.87 12.17 -13.15
C ASP A 383 2.70 12.84 -12.05
N PHE A 384 2.03 13.22 -10.96
CA PHE A 384 2.66 13.57 -9.69
C PHE A 384 3.15 12.30 -8.98
N ALA A 385 4.31 12.37 -8.34
CA ALA A 385 4.89 11.24 -7.62
C ALA A 385 3.98 10.80 -6.47
N GLU A 386 3.39 11.77 -5.77
CA GLU A 386 2.45 11.58 -4.66
C GLU A 386 1.20 10.82 -5.10
N TRP A 387 0.59 11.20 -6.22
CA TRP A 387 -0.60 10.51 -6.75
C TRP A 387 -0.25 9.10 -7.25
N SER A 388 0.86 8.94 -7.96
CA SER A 388 1.34 7.61 -8.38
C SER A 388 1.71 6.70 -7.21
N ASN A 389 2.24 7.24 -6.10
CA ASN A 389 2.44 6.50 -4.84
C ASN A 389 1.10 6.03 -4.26
N GLN A 390 0.14 6.94 -4.12
CA GLN A 390 -1.17 6.60 -3.55
C GLN A 390 -1.97 5.63 -4.43
N ILE A 391 -1.90 5.73 -5.76
CA ILE A 391 -2.52 4.75 -6.67
C ILE A 391 -1.96 3.35 -6.39
N ARG A 392 -0.64 3.23 -6.19
CA ARG A 392 0.00 1.94 -5.89
C ARG A 392 -0.47 1.37 -4.56
N GLU A 393 -0.59 2.20 -3.54
CA GLU A 393 -1.04 1.82 -2.20
C GLU A 393 -2.51 1.41 -2.18
N ILE A 394 -3.40 2.30 -2.64
CA ILE A 394 -4.86 2.15 -2.55
C ILE A 394 -5.33 0.94 -3.37
N TYR A 395 -4.73 0.70 -4.53
CA TYR A 395 -5.18 -0.34 -5.45
C TYR A 395 -4.29 -1.60 -5.46
N GLY A 396 -3.32 -1.70 -4.56
CA GLY A 396 -2.48 -2.90 -4.42
C GLY A 396 -1.58 -3.17 -5.64
N LEU A 397 -1.06 -2.12 -6.27
CA LEU A 397 -0.25 -2.22 -7.49
C LEU A 397 1.27 -2.17 -7.23
N GLN A 398 1.71 -2.32 -5.98
CA GLN A 398 3.13 -2.23 -5.59
C GLN A 398 4.01 -3.31 -6.25
N GLY A 399 3.41 -4.41 -6.72
CA GLY A 399 4.08 -5.47 -7.46
C GLY A 399 4.45 -5.12 -8.91
N ILE A 400 3.90 -4.04 -9.48
CA ILE A 400 4.22 -3.58 -10.83
C ILE A 400 5.53 -2.80 -10.78
N LYS A 401 6.56 -3.31 -11.46
CA LYS A 401 7.89 -2.69 -11.51
C LYS A 401 8.53 -2.86 -12.89
N PRO A 402 9.22 -1.82 -13.40
CA PRO A 402 9.34 -0.48 -12.83
C PRO A 402 8.08 0.38 -13.00
N TRP A 403 7.91 1.37 -12.11
CA TRP A 403 6.87 2.40 -12.21
C TRP A 403 7.55 3.76 -12.38
N ILE A 404 7.60 4.25 -13.61
CA ILE A 404 8.30 5.46 -14.00
C ILE A 404 7.30 6.62 -14.03
N VAL A 405 7.49 7.59 -13.15
CA VAL A 405 6.67 8.80 -13.02
C VAL A 405 7.44 9.99 -13.58
N SER A 406 6.83 10.77 -14.46
CA SER A 406 7.51 11.92 -15.09
C SER A 406 8.06 12.95 -14.10
N SER A 407 7.37 13.20 -13.00
CA SER A 407 7.78 14.17 -11.97
C SER A 407 9.03 13.75 -11.20
N ASP A 408 9.28 12.45 -11.03
CA ASP A 408 10.51 11.94 -10.40
C ASP A 408 11.77 12.21 -11.26
N TYR A 409 11.59 12.31 -12.58
CA TYR A 409 12.71 12.40 -13.54
C TYR A 409 12.77 13.73 -14.29
N GLY A 410 11.76 14.58 -14.16
CA GLY A 410 11.67 15.85 -14.88
C GLY A 410 11.56 15.69 -16.40
N VAL A 411 11.01 14.56 -16.86
CA VAL A 411 10.82 14.25 -18.29
C VAL A 411 9.44 13.64 -18.49
N ARG A 412 8.67 14.19 -19.42
CA ARG A 412 7.31 13.71 -19.75
C ARG A 412 7.29 12.94 -21.06
N LYS A 413 6.33 12.02 -21.18
CA LYS A 413 5.88 11.53 -22.48
C LYS A 413 5.43 12.72 -23.34
N PRO A 414 5.75 12.77 -24.65
CA PRO A 414 6.32 11.68 -25.45
C PRO A 414 7.86 11.72 -25.57
N ASP A 415 8.60 12.42 -24.72
CA ASP A 415 10.07 12.49 -24.85
C ASP A 415 10.71 11.09 -24.69
N SER A 416 11.58 10.70 -25.62
CA SER A 416 12.30 9.42 -25.60
C SER A 416 13.11 9.16 -24.32
N ALA A 417 13.58 10.21 -23.63
CA ALA A 417 14.37 10.07 -22.42
C ALA A 417 13.60 9.35 -21.29
N ILE A 418 12.26 9.42 -21.26
CA ILE A 418 11.47 8.66 -20.27
C ILE A 418 11.53 7.15 -20.51
N LEU A 419 11.64 6.73 -21.78
CA LEU A 419 11.80 5.33 -22.17
C LEU A 419 13.23 4.83 -21.95
N GLU A 420 14.23 5.70 -22.01
CA GLU A 420 15.58 5.37 -21.56
C GLU A 420 15.62 5.08 -20.07
N THR A 421 14.93 5.90 -19.25
CA THR A 421 14.79 5.64 -17.82
C THR A 421 14.15 4.27 -17.57
N LEU A 422 13.06 3.96 -18.29
CA LEU A 422 12.45 2.63 -18.24
C LEU A 422 13.44 1.51 -18.58
N ASN A 423 14.24 1.66 -19.64
CA ASN A 423 15.22 0.65 -20.05
C ASN A 423 16.30 0.44 -18.98
N ARG A 424 16.83 1.52 -18.39
CA ARG A 424 17.84 1.43 -17.32
C ARG A 424 17.32 0.70 -16.08
N TYR A 425 16.07 0.94 -15.68
CA TYR A 425 15.48 0.27 -14.52
C TYR A 425 15.03 -1.17 -14.78
N SER A 426 14.46 -1.44 -15.96
CA SER A 426 13.97 -2.78 -16.29
C SER A 426 15.07 -3.73 -16.76
N GLY A 427 16.14 -3.21 -17.36
CA GLY A 427 17.17 -4.00 -18.04
C GLY A 427 16.67 -4.73 -19.30
N VAL A 428 15.43 -4.46 -19.75
CA VAL A 428 14.81 -5.14 -20.89
C VAL A 428 15.10 -4.38 -22.18
N ALA A 429 15.64 -5.09 -23.18
CA ALA A 429 15.89 -4.54 -24.51
C ALA A 429 14.59 -4.06 -25.16
N TYR A 430 14.63 -2.91 -25.85
CA TYR A 430 13.44 -2.29 -26.45
C TYR A 430 12.64 -3.23 -27.35
N GLN A 431 13.30 -4.10 -28.12
CA GLN A 431 12.67 -5.07 -29.01
C GLN A 431 11.87 -6.16 -28.28
N SER A 432 12.16 -6.35 -26.99
CA SER A 432 11.45 -7.27 -26.10
C SER A 432 10.34 -6.57 -25.28
N CYS A 433 10.10 -5.28 -25.53
CA CYS A 433 9.02 -4.50 -24.93
C CYS A 433 7.83 -4.36 -25.87
N LEU A 434 6.63 -4.34 -25.29
CA LEU A 434 5.40 -3.94 -25.95
C LEU A 434 4.81 -2.75 -25.19
N VAL A 435 4.49 -1.66 -25.89
CA VAL A 435 3.82 -0.48 -25.33
C VAL A 435 2.35 -0.51 -25.70
N LEU A 436 1.48 -0.40 -24.70
CA LEU A 436 0.04 -0.26 -24.86
C LEU A 436 -0.39 1.08 -24.24
N ASP A 437 -0.82 2.01 -25.09
CA ASP A 437 -1.18 3.38 -24.69
C ASP A 437 -2.35 3.90 -25.55
N THR A 438 -2.96 5.00 -25.12
CA THR A 438 -3.99 5.75 -25.85
C THR A 438 -3.41 6.96 -26.60
N ALA A 439 -2.15 7.35 -26.33
CA ALA A 439 -1.47 8.48 -26.97
C ALA A 439 -0.57 8.00 -28.13
N THR A 440 -0.93 8.34 -29.38
CA THR A 440 -0.21 7.88 -30.58
C THR A 440 1.20 8.46 -30.68
N ASN A 441 1.41 9.72 -30.30
CA ASN A 441 2.74 10.36 -30.32
C ASN A 441 3.76 9.65 -29.41
N PHE A 442 3.31 9.05 -28.30
CA PHE A 442 4.16 8.25 -27.44
C PHE A 442 4.45 6.87 -28.04
N LEU A 443 3.46 6.27 -28.72
CA LEU A 443 3.67 5.04 -29.47
C LEU A 443 4.65 5.23 -30.62
N ASP A 444 4.59 6.34 -31.35
CA ASP A 444 5.56 6.69 -32.39
C ASP A 444 6.99 6.73 -31.82
N THR A 445 7.16 7.37 -30.66
CA THR A 445 8.45 7.44 -29.96
C THR A 445 8.95 6.06 -29.56
N ALA A 446 8.07 5.22 -29.00
CA ALA A 446 8.42 3.85 -28.63
C ALA A 446 8.80 2.99 -29.85
N GLN A 447 8.09 3.15 -30.97
CA GLN A 447 8.37 2.44 -32.21
C GLN A 447 9.73 2.84 -32.80
N ILE A 448 10.11 4.13 -32.75
CA ILE A 448 11.43 4.62 -33.18
C ILE A 448 12.56 3.95 -32.38
N LEU A 449 12.36 3.70 -31.08
CA LEU A 449 13.31 2.99 -30.24
C LEU A 449 13.31 1.45 -30.46
N GLY A 450 12.43 0.94 -31.33
CA GLY A 450 12.34 -0.47 -31.67
C GLY A 450 11.40 -1.29 -30.79
N MET A 451 10.55 -0.64 -29.98
CA MET A 451 9.51 -1.33 -29.22
C MET A 451 8.33 -1.72 -30.10
N LYS A 452 7.63 -2.80 -29.73
CA LYS A 452 6.33 -3.13 -30.33
C LYS A 452 5.26 -2.23 -29.69
N THR A 453 4.25 -1.86 -30.45
CA THR A 453 3.23 -0.89 -30.02
C THR A 453 1.83 -1.40 -30.29
N VAL A 454 0.90 -1.14 -29.38
CA VAL A 454 -0.54 -1.37 -29.57
C VAL A 454 -1.29 -0.13 -29.12
N TYR A 455 -2.15 0.38 -29.98
CA TYR A 455 -3.02 1.50 -29.69
C TYR A 455 -4.36 1.02 -29.11
N LEU A 456 -4.77 1.57 -27.96
CA LEU A 456 -6.09 1.30 -27.40
C LEU A 456 -7.12 2.32 -27.92
N ASN A 457 -7.94 1.92 -28.89
CA ASN A 457 -9.03 2.74 -29.42
C ASN A 457 -10.34 2.51 -28.65
N SER A 458 -10.50 3.14 -27.48
CA SER A 458 -11.70 2.98 -26.67
C SER A 458 -12.93 3.71 -27.22
N ASN A 459 -12.73 4.79 -27.99
CA ASN A 459 -13.80 5.74 -28.36
C ASN A 459 -14.45 5.47 -29.71
N ASN A 460 -14.13 4.35 -30.37
CA ASN A 460 -14.66 4.03 -31.71
C ASN A 460 -14.44 5.16 -32.74
N GLU A 461 -13.42 6.00 -32.54
CA GLU A 461 -12.98 6.93 -33.56
C GLU A 461 -12.65 6.13 -34.82
N ILE A 462 -13.15 6.62 -35.96
CA ILE A 462 -12.92 6.01 -37.26
C ILE A 462 -11.42 5.76 -37.37
N PRO A 463 -10.97 4.51 -37.61
CA PRO A 463 -9.55 4.25 -37.75
C PRO A 463 -9.05 5.14 -38.88
N ASP A 464 -8.20 6.10 -38.52
CA ASP A 464 -7.50 6.86 -39.54
C ASP A 464 -6.71 5.82 -40.35
N ASN A 465 -6.92 5.78 -41.67
CA ASN A 465 -6.29 4.79 -42.54
C ASN A 465 -4.74 4.92 -42.55
N ASP A 466 -4.20 5.94 -41.89
CA ASP A 466 -2.78 6.27 -41.71
C ASP A 466 -2.18 5.85 -40.35
N ARG A 467 -2.88 5.09 -39.48
CA ARG A 467 -2.30 4.71 -38.18
C ARG A 467 -1.23 3.61 -38.32
N ASN A 468 0.02 3.95 -37.96
CA ASN A 468 1.20 3.05 -37.97
C ASN A 468 1.21 1.95 -36.90
N HIS A 469 0.20 1.89 -36.02
CA HIS A 469 0.16 0.96 -34.89
C HIS A 469 -1.04 0.01 -34.97
N PRO A 470 -0.86 -1.30 -34.71
CA PRO A 470 -1.98 -2.22 -34.46
C PRO A 470 -2.90 -1.68 -33.36
N SER A 471 -4.21 -1.80 -33.54
CA SER A 471 -5.19 -1.29 -32.57
C SER A 471 -6.07 -2.37 -31.99
N VAL A 472 -6.46 -2.19 -30.73
CA VAL A 472 -7.46 -3.01 -30.03
C VAL A 472 -8.57 -2.10 -29.52
N LYS A 473 -9.82 -2.59 -29.54
CA LYS A 473 -10.97 -1.83 -29.01
C LYS A 473 -11.26 -2.17 -27.57
N LYS A 474 -10.95 -3.41 -27.16
CA LYS A 474 -11.19 -3.92 -25.81
C LYS A 474 -9.94 -4.62 -25.29
N LEU A 475 -9.66 -4.45 -24.00
CA LEU A 475 -8.51 -5.08 -23.34
C LEU A 475 -8.52 -6.62 -23.40
N ASN A 476 -9.70 -7.24 -23.53
CA ASN A 476 -9.81 -8.70 -23.67
C ASN A 476 -9.38 -9.22 -25.05
N GLU A 477 -9.31 -8.37 -26.08
CA GLU A 477 -8.83 -8.72 -27.42
C GLU A 477 -7.32 -8.93 -27.42
N PHE A 478 -6.61 -8.32 -26.46
CA PHE A 478 -5.17 -8.47 -26.26
C PHE A 478 -4.71 -9.92 -26.05
N PHE A 479 -5.60 -10.79 -25.56
CA PHE A 479 -5.26 -12.19 -25.26
C PHE A 479 -5.88 -13.22 -26.21
N LYS A 480 -6.69 -12.79 -27.18
CA LYS A 480 -7.29 -13.70 -28.16
C LYS A 480 -6.20 -14.17 -29.12
N ARG A 481 -5.98 -15.49 -29.17
CA ARG A 481 -5.20 -16.12 -30.24
C ARG A 481 -5.94 -15.87 -31.56
N GLN A 482 -5.23 -15.34 -32.56
CA GLN A 482 -5.55 -15.67 -33.95
C GLN A 482 -5.06 -17.09 -34.22
#